data_AF-Q5DC00-F1
#
_entry.id   AF-Q5DC00-F1
#
_cell.length_a   1.000
_cell.length_b   1.000
_cell.length_c   1.000
_cell.angle_alpha   90.00
_cell.angle_beta   90.00
_cell.angle_gamma   90.00
#
_symmetry.space_group_name_H-M   'P 1'
#
loop_
_entity.id
_entity.type
_entity.pdbx_description
1 polymer ?
#
loop_
_entity_poly.entity_id
_entity_poly.type
_entity_poly.pdbx_seq_one_letter_code
_entity_poly.pdbx_strand_id
1 'polypeptide(L)'
;MEKHIKLAELQSFSGSWTLDSSLCECLAISLDDVTAYLKEPGKSSFLSDVTWGTALVIAFLELYMPEKKNEWCLIVDKAKCWLSNQAKSYETATKSSNELSNELIEKAKLVLTKLVKPTAST
;
A
#
# COMPACT_ATOMS: atom_id res chain seq x y z
N MET A 1 2.29 -20.43 -3.99
CA MET A 1 3.28 -19.42 -3.54
C MET A 1 2.59 -18.55 -2.51
N GLU A 2 3.24 -18.26 -1.37
CA GLU A 2 2.64 -17.42 -0.32
C GLU A 2 2.54 -15.96 -0.80
N LYS A 3 1.47 -15.26 -0.40
CA LYS A 3 1.17 -13.90 -0.89
C LYS A 3 2.30 -12.89 -0.65
N HIS A 4 2.91 -12.91 0.54
CA HIS A 4 4.00 -11.99 0.86
C HIS A 4 5.26 -12.22 0.01
N ILE A 5 5.52 -13.47 -0.43
CA ILE A 5 6.61 -13.78 -1.38
C ILE A 5 6.28 -13.15 -2.74
N LYS A 6 5.05 -13.30 -3.21
CA LYS A 6 4.65 -12.72 -4.50
C LYS A 6 4.74 -11.19 -4.48
N LEU A 7 4.33 -10.57 -3.36
CA LEU A 7 4.50 -9.14 -3.15
C LEU A 7 5.98 -8.74 -3.15
N ALA A 8 6.87 -9.53 -2.56
CA ALA A 8 8.30 -9.29 -2.63
C ALA A 8 8.84 -9.29 -4.08
N GLU A 9 8.41 -10.25 -4.91
CA GLU A 9 8.80 -10.34 -6.32
C GLU A 9 8.35 -9.13 -7.16
N LEU A 10 7.18 -8.57 -6.83
CA LEU A 10 6.64 -7.40 -7.50
C LEU A 10 7.29 -6.09 -7.03
N GLN A 11 8.10 -6.11 -5.96
CA GLN A 11 8.74 -4.91 -5.45
C GLN A 11 9.81 -4.42 -6.43
N SER A 12 9.76 -3.13 -6.77
CA SER A 12 10.82 -2.50 -7.55
C SER A 12 12.14 -2.47 -6.77
N PHE A 13 13.25 -2.27 -7.49
CA PHE A 13 14.56 -2.12 -6.85
C PHE A 13 14.60 -0.97 -5.81
N SER A 14 13.80 0.08 -5.98
CA SER A 14 13.73 1.20 -5.03
C SER A 14 12.82 0.95 -3.83
N GLY A 15 12.07 -0.16 -3.81
CA GLY A 15 11.21 -0.54 -2.69
C GLY A 15 9.72 -0.25 -2.88
N SER A 16 9.29 0.08 -4.10
CA SER A 16 7.92 0.51 -4.41
C SER A 16 7.13 -0.52 -5.22
N TRP A 17 5.81 -0.34 -5.29
CA TRP A 17 4.91 -1.09 -6.18
C TRP A 17 4.06 -0.14 -6.98
N THR A 18 3.85 -0.46 -8.26
CA THR A 18 2.87 0.20 -9.11
C THR A 18 1.50 -0.41 -8.85
N LEU A 19 0.46 0.43 -8.71
CA LEU A 19 -0.92 -0.03 -8.68
C LEU A 19 -1.34 -0.49 -10.08
N ASP A 20 -1.25 -1.80 -10.32
CA ASP A 20 -1.65 -2.45 -11.56
C ASP A 20 -2.45 -3.73 -11.29
N SER A 21 -2.87 -4.41 -12.36
CA SER A 21 -3.66 -5.64 -12.25
C SER A 21 -2.94 -6.76 -11.49
N SER A 22 -1.61 -6.87 -11.64
CA SER A 22 -0.81 -7.91 -10.96
C SER A 22 -0.78 -7.67 -9.45
N LEU A 23 -0.63 -6.41 -9.04
CA LEU A 23 -0.71 -6.03 -7.64
C LEU A 23 -2.12 -6.28 -7.06
N CYS A 24 -3.15 -5.83 -7.76
CA CYS A 24 -4.54 -5.98 -7.34
C CYS A 24 -4.94 -7.46 -7.16
N GLU A 25 -4.48 -8.33 -8.06
CA GLU A 25 -4.67 -9.79 -7.95
C GLU A 25 -4.05 -10.33 -6.66
N CYS A 26 -2.81 -9.94 -6.33
CA CYS A 26 -2.15 -10.37 -5.09
C CYS A 26 -2.89 -9.90 -3.84
N LEU A 27 -3.41 -8.67 -3.87
CA LEU A 27 -4.17 -8.06 -2.77
C LEU A 27 -5.62 -8.55 -2.70
N ALA A 28 -6.09 -9.34 -3.68
CA ALA A 28 -7.47 -9.80 -3.82
C ALA A 28 -8.50 -8.64 -3.86
N ILE A 29 -8.16 -7.56 -4.57
CA ILE A 29 -9.05 -6.42 -4.84
C ILE A 29 -9.19 -6.20 -6.35
N SER A 30 -10.27 -5.56 -6.77
CA SER A 30 -10.46 -5.15 -8.17
C SER A 30 -9.69 -3.87 -8.46
N LEU A 31 -8.96 -3.83 -9.59
CA LEU A 31 -8.30 -2.61 -10.07
C LEU A 31 -9.32 -1.50 -10.37
N ASP A 32 -10.47 -1.86 -10.93
CA ASP A 32 -11.53 -0.88 -11.22
C ASP A 32 -12.13 -0.30 -9.95
N ASP A 33 -12.38 -1.13 -8.93
CA ASP A 33 -12.99 -0.68 -7.66
C ASP A 33 -12.03 0.24 -6.90
N VAL A 34 -10.75 -0.11 -6.83
CA VAL A 34 -9.75 0.74 -6.16
C VAL A 34 -9.53 2.04 -6.92
N THR A 35 -9.47 2.00 -8.26
CA THR A 35 -9.33 3.21 -9.09
C THR A 35 -10.54 4.13 -8.90
N ALA A 36 -11.75 3.57 -8.89
CA ALA A 36 -12.98 4.33 -8.64
C ALA A 36 -12.97 4.96 -7.24
N TYR A 37 -12.65 4.18 -6.20
CA TYR A 37 -12.59 4.67 -4.82
C TYR A 37 -11.59 5.81 -4.64
N LEU A 38 -10.41 5.71 -5.27
CA LEU A 38 -9.37 6.72 -5.18
C LEU A 38 -9.76 8.01 -5.91
N LYS A 39 -10.47 7.91 -7.03
CA LYS A 39 -10.96 9.06 -7.83
C LYS A 39 -12.15 9.79 -7.21
N GLU A 40 -12.77 9.23 -6.16
CA GLU A 40 -13.89 9.91 -5.49
C GLU A 40 -13.47 11.29 -4.95
N PRO A 41 -14.25 12.35 -5.20
CA PRO A 41 -13.97 13.68 -4.68
C PRO A 41 -13.74 13.67 -3.16
N GLY A 42 -12.61 14.23 -2.72
CA GLY A 42 -12.22 14.28 -1.31
C GLY A 42 -11.51 13.04 -0.76
N LYS A 43 -11.33 11.96 -1.54
CA LYS A 43 -10.60 10.76 -1.10
C LYS A 43 -9.14 10.69 -1.54
N SER A 44 -8.80 11.07 -2.78
CA SER A 44 -7.40 11.30 -3.21
C SER A 44 -7.31 11.83 -4.64
N SER A 45 -6.90 13.09 -4.85
CA SER A 45 -6.85 13.65 -6.20
C SER A 45 -5.44 13.93 -6.76
N PHE A 46 -4.35 13.56 -6.08
CA PHE A 46 -2.99 13.96 -6.52
C PHE A 46 -1.86 12.95 -6.34
N LEU A 47 -2.11 11.75 -5.79
CA LEU A 47 -1.04 10.77 -5.58
C LEU A 47 -0.92 9.82 -6.78
N SER A 48 0.31 9.45 -7.11
CA SER A 48 0.59 8.51 -8.19
C SER A 48 0.15 7.09 -7.86
N ASP A 49 -0.07 6.28 -8.89
CA ASP A 49 -0.34 4.84 -8.76
C ASP A 49 0.77 4.10 -8.01
N VAL A 50 2.02 4.54 -8.14
CA VAL A 50 3.16 3.94 -7.40
C VAL A 50 3.08 4.27 -5.91
N THR A 51 2.68 5.49 -5.58
CA THR A 51 2.50 5.92 -4.18
C THR A 51 1.36 5.13 -3.52
N TRP A 52 0.22 4.99 -4.20
CA TRP A 52 -0.91 4.21 -3.71
C TRP A 52 -0.62 2.71 -3.64
N GLY A 53 -0.03 2.13 -4.69
CA GLY A 53 0.35 0.72 -4.72
C GLY A 53 1.27 0.37 -3.55
N THR A 54 2.28 1.20 -3.30
CA THR A 54 3.21 0.99 -2.18
C THR A 54 2.52 1.05 -0.82
N ALA A 55 1.65 2.04 -0.59
CA ALA A 55 0.91 2.16 0.66
C ALA A 55 -0.06 0.99 0.89
N LEU A 56 -0.73 0.52 -0.18
CA LEU A 56 -1.64 -0.63 -0.13
C LEU A 56 -0.91 -1.92 0.23
N VAL A 57 0.29 -2.17 -0.31
CA VAL A 57 1.07 -3.36 0.06
C VAL A 57 1.49 -3.35 1.53
N ILE A 58 2.00 -2.22 2.02
CA ILE A 58 2.38 -2.07 3.43
C ILE A 58 1.16 -2.34 4.33
N ALA A 59 0.05 -1.67 4.04
CA ALA A 59 -1.19 -1.83 4.78
C ALA A 59 -1.70 -3.28 4.76
N PHE A 60 -1.62 -3.95 3.61
CA PHE A 60 -2.06 -5.34 3.46
C PHE A 60 -1.24 -6.30 4.32
N LEU A 61 0.10 -6.19 4.29
CA LEU A 61 0.98 -7.05 5.08
C LEU A 61 0.78 -6.83 6.58
N GLU A 62 0.62 -5.57 7.00
CA GLU A 62 0.35 -5.22 8.40
C GLU A 62 -1.02 -5.73 8.90
N LEU A 63 -2.06 -5.69 8.05
CA LEU A 63 -3.41 -6.10 8.44
C LEU A 63 -3.66 -7.60 8.34
N TYR A 64 -3.21 -8.24 7.26
CA TYR A 64 -3.66 -9.58 6.89
C TYR A 64 -2.57 -10.65 7.03
N MET A 65 -1.33 -10.27 7.29
CA MET A 65 -0.23 -11.23 7.50
C MET A 65 0.67 -10.88 8.71
N PRO A 66 0.14 -10.40 9.86
CA PRO A 66 0.97 -10.00 10.99
C PRO A 66 1.80 -11.15 11.56
N GLU A 67 1.31 -12.39 11.47
CA GLU A 67 2.01 -13.62 11.90
C GLU A 67 3.26 -13.91 11.07
N LYS A 68 3.34 -13.38 9.85
CA LYS A 68 4.46 -13.52 8.92
C LYS A 68 5.43 -12.35 8.95
N LYS A 69 5.34 -11.46 9.94
CA LYS A 69 6.14 -10.22 10.00
C LYS A 69 7.64 -10.43 9.81
N ASN A 70 8.21 -11.48 10.39
CA ASN A 70 9.65 -11.77 10.26
C ASN A 70 10.07 -12.09 8.82
N GLU A 71 9.13 -12.52 7.96
CA GLU A 71 9.38 -12.88 6.57
C GLU A 71 9.29 -11.65 5.66
N TRP A 72 8.45 -10.66 5.98
CA TRP A 72 8.22 -9.48 5.14
C TRP A 72 8.73 -8.14 5.69
N CYS A 73 9.21 -8.08 6.94
CA CYS A 73 9.56 -6.81 7.59
C CYS A 73 10.58 -5.97 6.78
N LEU A 74 11.63 -6.60 6.26
CA LEU A 74 12.67 -5.90 5.49
C LEU A 74 12.13 -5.29 4.18
N ILE A 75 11.18 -5.99 3.54
CA ILE A 75 10.51 -5.52 2.32
C ILE A 75 9.65 -4.29 2.63
N VAL A 76 8.93 -4.31 3.75
CA VAL A 76 8.12 -3.18 4.23
C VAL A 76 8.98 -2.01 4.71
N ASP A 77 10.09 -2.24 5.41
CA ASP A 77 10.96 -1.17 5.89
C ASP A 77 11.57 -0.38 4.72
N LYS A 78 11.98 -1.08 3.66
CA LYS A 78 12.43 -0.45 2.42
C LYS A 78 11.33 0.39 1.77
N ALA A 79 10.11 -0.13 1.75
CA ALA A 79 8.95 0.57 1.19
C ALA A 79 8.55 1.81 1.99
N LYS A 80 8.58 1.73 3.32
CA LYS A 80 8.36 2.87 4.21
C LYS A 80 9.41 3.95 3.99
N CYS A 81 10.68 3.56 3.87
CA CYS A 81 11.76 4.49 3.52
C CYS A 81 11.50 5.17 2.16
N TRP A 82 11.07 4.41 1.15
CA TRP A 82 10.70 4.95 -0.15
C TRP A 82 9.55 5.96 -0.05
N LEU A 83 8.46 5.62 0.65
CA LEU A 83 7.31 6.52 0.85
C LEU A 83 7.67 7.80 1.61
N SER A 84 8.42 7.71 2.70
CA SER A 84 8.91 8.89 3.41
C SER A 84 9.74 9.78 2.49
N ASN A 85 10.59 9.19 1.63
CA ASN A 85 11.36 9.98 0.66
C ASN A 85 10.48 10.66 -0.41
N GLN A 86 9.39 10.03 -0.85
CA GLN A 86 8.43 10.71 -1.73
C GLN A 86 7.71 11.85 -1.01
N ALA A 87 7.38 11.66 0.28
CA ALA A 87 6.70 12.66 1.09
C ALA A 87 7.56 13.88 1.42
N LYS A 88 8.90 13.76 1.40
CA LYS A 88 9.82 14.92 1.61
C LYS A 88 9.57 16.05 0.64
N SER A 89 9.18 15.76 -0.60
CA SER A 89 8.82 16.77 -1.60
C SER A 89 7.54 17.54 -1.25
N TYR A 90 6.78 17.07 -0.28
CA TYR A 90 5.51 17.64 0.18
C TYR A 90 5.53 17.98 1.67
N GLU A 91 6.71 18.01 2.29
CA GLU A 91 6.83 18.44 3.69
C GLU A 91 6.25 19.84 3.86
N THR A 92 5.42 19.99 4.88
CA THR A 92 4.80 21.26 5.24
C THR A 92 5.30 21.66 6.61
N ALA A 93 5.15 22.94 6.98
CA ALA A 93 5.50 23.43 8.30
C ALA A 93 4.85 22.65 9.46
N THR A 94 3.79 21.89 9.19
CA THR A 94 2.98 21.18 10.17
C THR A 94 3.13 19.66 10.18
N LYS A 95 3.72 19.05 9.15
CA LYS A 95 3.81 17.58 9.03
C LYS A 95 5.13 17.15 8.41
N SER A 96 5.84 16.27 9.12
CA SER A 96 7.04 15.60 8.61
C SER A 96 6.71 14.55 7.55
N SER A 97 7.69 14.18 6.73
CA SER A 97 7.55 13.09 5.74
C SER A 97 7.09 11.77 6.35
N ASN A 98 7.53 11.44 7.57
CA ASN A 98 7.12 10.23 8.26
C ASN A 98 5.62 10.27 8.64
N GLU A 99 5.13 11.40 9.14
CA GLU A 99 3.71 11.57 9.47
C GLU A 99 2.84 11.48 8.21
N LEU A 100 3.24 12.12 7.11
CA LEU A 100 2.55 12.03 5.83
C LEU A 100 2.50 10.59 5.29
N SER A 101 3.62 9.86 5.40
CA SER A 101 3.69 8.46 4.99
C SER A 101 2.77 7.56 5.84
N ASN A 102 2.73 7.78 7.15
CA ASN A 102 1.88 7.03 8.07
C ASN A 102 0.40 7.32 7.82
N GLU A 103 0.02 8.59 7.61
CA GLU A 103 -1.36 8.95 7.25
C GLU A 103 -1.81 8.27 5.95
N LEU A 104 -0.92 8.15 4.97
CA LEU A 104 -1.21 7.45 3.72
C LEU A 104 -1.41 5.94 3.95
N ILE A 105 -0.55 5.31 4.76
CA ILE A 105 -0.69 3.89 5.12
C ILE A 105 -2.02 3.65 5.86
N GLU A 106 -2.40 4.52 6.79
CA GLU A 106 -3.70 4.41 7.49
C GLU A 106 -4.88 4.59 6.53
N LYS A 107 -4.81 5.50 5.57
CA LYS A 107 -5.82 5.60 4.50
C LYS A 107 -5.87 4.32 3.65
N ALA A 108 -4.72 3.74 3.31
CA ALA A 108 -4.66 2.49 2.57
C ALA A 108 -5.29 1.32 3.34
N LYS A 109 -5.13 1.26 4.67
CA LYS A 109 -5.85 0.31 5.54
C LYS A 109 -7.37 0.47 5.44
N LEU A 110 -7.86 1.72 5.43
CA LEU A 110 -9.29 2.00 5.25
C LEU A 110 -9.81 1.61 3.85
N VAL A 111 -8.98 1.73 2.82
CA VAL A 111 -9.31 1.26 1.46
C VAL A 111 -9.45 -0.26 1.47
N LEU A 112 -8.45 -0.97 1.99
CA LEU A 112 -8.42 -2.42 1.99
C LEU A 112 -9.57 -3.03 2.80
N THR A 113 -9.86 -2.50 3.99
CA THR A 113 -10.99 -3.00 4.81
C THR A 113 -12.35 -2.86 4.13
N LYS A 114 -12.48 -1.96 3.14
CA LYS A 114 -13.71 -1.80 2.34
C LYS A 114 -13.73 -2.67 1.09
N LEU A 115 -12.57 -2.88 0.46
CA LEU A 115 -12.48 -3.49 -0.87
C LEU A 115 -12.03 -4.95 -0.86
N VAL A 116 -11.27 -5.37 0.16
CA VAL A 116 -10.90 -6.77 0.33
C VAL A 116 -12.15 -7.56 0.68
N LYS A 117 -12.55 -8.46 -0.20
CA LYS A 117 -13.68 -9.35 0.04
C LYS A 117 -13.38 -10.19 1.28
N PRO A 118 -14.34 -10.42 2.20
CA PRO A 118 -14.15 -11.37 3.29
C PRO A 118 -13.72 -12.70 2.68
N THR A 119 -12.52 -13.16 3.01
CA THR A 119 -12.12 -14.53 2.69
C THR A 119 -13.08 -15.43 3.41
N ALA A 120 -13.98 -16.09 2.68
CA ALA A 120 -14.78 -17.17 3.23
C ALA A 120 -13.80 -18.21 3.78
N SER A 121 -13.70 -18.28 5.11
CA SER A 121 -13.07 -19.40 5.79
C SER A 121 -13.74 -20.66 5.26
N THR A 122 -12.97 -21.47 4.54
CA THR A 122 -13.34 -22.85 4.19
C THR A 122 -12.33 -23.76 4.87
#